data_AF-D6TK41-F1
#
_entry.id   AF-D6TK41-F1
#
_cell.length_a   1.000
_cell.length_b   1.000
_cell.length_c   1.000
_cell.angle_alpha   90.00
_cell.angle_beta   90.00
_cell.angle_gamma   90.00
#
_symmetry.space_group_name_H-M   'P 1'
#
loop_
_entity.id
_entity.type
_entity.pdbx_description
1 polymer ?
#
loop_
_entity_poly.entity_id
_entity_poly.type
_entity_poly.pdbx_seq_one_letter_code
_entity_poly.pdbx_strand_id
1 'polypeptide(L)'
;MHTTVYDFLRNPVSIGTLVICKRQTVVDEQGRTKRVPHPQRIEVEDGLPAIVSRLMFERAQRKLANNQVDLSNLSRVPEAFLLRGHIRCGTCKWRMSTWTIRRKKICLALLLLRQPPQQVRQMP
;
A
#
# COMPACT_ATOMS: atom_id res chain seq x y z
N MET A 1 -10.80 1.48 -2.18
CA MET A 1 -10.63 0.97 -3.56
C MET A 1 -9.98 -0.40 -3.46
N HIS A 2 -10.79 -1.46 -3.31
CA HIS A 2 -10.28 -2.83 -3.30
C HIS A 2 -9.74 -3.14 -4.69
N THR A 3 -8.46 -3.47 -4.76
CA THR A 3 -7.86 -3.99 -5.99
C THR A 3 -8.16 -5.48 -6.00
N THR A 4 -8.71 -5.98 -7.11
CA THR A 4 -9.04 -7.41 -7.30
C THR A 4 -7.90 -8.34 -6.89
N VAL A 5 -6.66 -7.89 -7.06
CA VAL A 5 -5.43 -8.59 -6.65
C VAL A 5 -5.33 -8.74 -5.12
N TYR A 6 -5.65 -7.71 -4.34
CA TYR A 6 -5.60 -7.79 -2.87
C TYR A 6 -6.58 -8.86 -2.35
N ASP A 7 -7.79 -8.89 -2.90
CA ASP A 7 -8.80 -9.87 -2.50
C ASP A 7 -8.41 -11.28 -2.94
N PHE A 8 -7.77 -11.43 -4.12
CA PHE A 8 -7.23 -12.71 -4.58
C PHE A 8 -6.13 -13.24 -3.65
N LEU A 9 -5.16 -12.38 -3.30
CA LEU A 9 -4.04 -12.76 -2.44
C LEU A 9 -4.49 -13.13 -1.02
N ARG A 10 -5.62 -12.62 -0.54
CA ARG A 10 -6.16 -12.93 0.80
C ARG A 10 -7.07 -14.16 0.82
N ASN A 11 -7.49 -14.64 -0.35
CA ASN A 11 -8.51 -15.67 -0.44
C ASN A 11 -7.94 -17.07 -0.14
N PRO A 12 -8.46 -17.80 0.88
CA PRO A 12 -8.00 -19.15 1.20
C PRO A 12 -8.28 -20.17 0.09
N VAL A 13 -9.15 -19.86 -0.88
CA VAL A 13 -9.33 -20.68 -2.09
C VAL A 13 -8.02 -20.87 -2.86
N SER A 14 -7.07 -19.92 -2.76
CA SER A 14 -5.78 -20.02 -3.45
C SER A 14 -4.89 -21.17 -2.96
N ILE A 15 -5.06 -21.61 -1.71
CA ILE A 15 -4.36 -22.77 -1.12
C ILE A 15 -5.19 -24.07 -1.17
N GLY A 16 -6.35 -24.05 -1.84
CA GLY A 16 -7.23 -25.22 -1.94
C GLY A 16 -8.27 -25.35 -0.82
N THR A 17 -8.30 -24.43 0.14
CA THR A 17 -9.28 -24.47 1.24
C THR A 17 -10.65 -24.01 0.75
N LEU A 18 -11.64 -24.90 0.85
CA LEU A 18 -13.04 -24.61 0.51
C LEU A 18 -13.75 -24.03 1.74
N VAL A 19 -14.37 -22.86 1.57
CA VAL A 19 -15.07 -22.15 2.67
C VAL A 19 -16.57 -22.11 2.37
N ILE A 20 -17.35 -22.80 3.20
CA ILE A 20 -18.82 -22.84 3.17
C ILE A 20 -19.37 -21.82 4.17
N CYS A 21 -20.53 -21.21 3.84
CA CYS A 21 -21.17 -20.18 4.67
C CYS A 21 -20.23 -19.00 5.01
N LYS A 22 -19.77 -18.29 3.96
CA LYS A 22 -18.68 -17.30 4.08
C LYS A 22 -18.96 -16.16 5.05
N ARG A 23 -20.12 -15.52 4.94
CA ARG A 23 -20.48 -14.32 5.73
C ARG A 23 -21.98 -14.23 5.95
N GLN A 24 -22.36 -13.64 7.08
CA GLN A 24 -23.71 -13.18 7.35
C GLN A 24 -23.73 -11.66 7.49
N THR A 25 -24.90 -11.09 7.24
CA THR A 25 -25.15 -9.66 7.40
C THR A 25 -25.85 -9.47 8.73
N VAL A 26 -25.26 -8.66 9.61
CA VAL A 26 -25.80 -8.39 10.95
C VAL A 26 -26.01 -6.88 11.07
N VAL A 27 -27.10 -6.49 11.71
CA VAL A 27 -27.42 -5.09 11.99
C VAL A 27 -26.94 -4.79 13.41
N ASP A 28 -26.07 -3.81 13.56
CA ASP A 28 -25.64 -3.33 14.87
C ASP A 28 -26.80 -2.59 15.58
N GLU A 29 -26.66 -2.41 16.88
CA GLU A 29 -27.56 -1.60 17.72
C GLU A 29 -27.78 -0.16 17.21
N GLN A 30 -26.83 0.35 16.42
CA GLN A 30 -26.87 1.68 15.79
C GLN A 30 -27.55 1.68 14.41
N GLY A 31 -28.21 0.58 14.03
CA GLY A 31 -28.87 0.42 12.72
C GLY A 31 -27.91 0.23 11.54
N ARG A 32 -26.61 0.07 11.80
CA ARG A 32 -25.60 -0.07 10.74
C ARG A 32 -25.44 -1.54 10.37
N THR A 33 -25.44 -1.80 9.07
CA THR A 33 -25.25 -3.15 8.54
C THR A 33 -23.76 -3.50 8.44
N LYS A 34 -23.33 -4.57 9.09
CA LYS A 34 -21.97 -5.12 9.00
C LYS A 34 -22.00 -6.54 8.42
N ARG A 35 -20.98 -6.88 7.63
CA ARG A 35 -20.73 -8.24 7.16
C ARG A 35 -19.73 -8.91 8.08
N VAL A 36 -20.18 -9.91 8.82
CA VAL A 36 -19.35 -10.71 9.73
C VAL A 36 -19.27 -12.17 9.27
N PRO A 37 -18.25 -12.93 9.69
CA PRO A 37 -18.19 -14.37 9.46
C PRO A 37 -19.47 -15.05 9.96
N HIS A 38 -19.96 -16.03 9.21
CA HIS A 38 -21.10 -16.82 9.65
C HIS A 38 -20.69 -17.70 10.85
N PRO A 39 -21.52 -17.87 11.89
CA PRO A 39 -21.19 -18.70 13.06
C PRO A 39 -20.93 -20.16 12.67
N GLN A 40 -21.67 -20.67 11.68
CA GLN A 40 -21.49 -22.01 11.11
C GLN A 40 -20.54 -22.03 9.91
N ARG A 41 -19.49 -21.20 9.92
CA ARG A 41 -18.50 -21.19 8.85
C ARG A 41 -17.65 -22.46 8.93
N ILE A 42 -17.62 -23.21 7.83
CA ILE A 42 -16.85 -24.45 7.72
C ILE A 42 -15.71 -24.22 6.74
N GLU A 43 -14.49 -24.59 7.16
CA GLU A 43 -13.29 -24.63 6.33
C GLU A 43 -12.92 -26.10 6.08
N VAL A 44 -12.85 -26.48 4.82
CA VAL A 44 -12.42 -27.82 4.40
C VAL A 44 -11.09 -27.66 3.69
N GLU A 45 -10.03 -28.20 4.28
CA GLU A 45 -8.71 -28.25 3.66
C GLU A 45 -8.73 -29.23 2.47
N ASP A 46 -7.96 -28.93 1.43
CA ASP A 46 -7.86 -29.73 0.19
C ASP A 46 -9.19 -29.99 -0.54
N GLY A 47 -10.21 -29.16 -0.30
CA GLY A 47 -11.50 -29.25 -0.99
C GLY A 47 -11.46 -28.80 -2.45
N LEU A 48 -10.39 -28.10 -2.86
CA LEU A 48 -10.15 -27.62 -4.23
C LEU A 48 -8.67 -27.81 -4.59
N PRO A 49 -8.34 -27.94 -5.88
CA PRO A 49 -6.95 -27.94 -6.31
C PRO A 49 -6.29 -26.61 -5.97
N ALA A 50 -5.19 -26.67 -5.21
CA ALA A 50 -4.44 -25.49 -4.81
C ALA A 50 -3.73 -24.84 -6.02
N ILE A 51 -3.80 -23.50 -6.10
CA ILE A 51 -3.11 -22.72 -7.14
C ILE A 51 -1.68 -22.40 -6.70
N VAL A 52 -1.50 -22.13 -5.41
CA VAL A 52 -0.20 -21.79 -4.80
C VAL A 52 0.05 -22.65 -3.57
N SER A 53 1.33 -22.85 -3.23
CA SER A 53 1.70 -23.56 -2.01
C SER A 53 1.33 -22.75 -0.75
N ARG A 54 1.02 -23.46 0.34
CA ARG A 54 0.69 -22.86 1.64
C ARG A 54 1.78 -21.90 2.13
N LEU A 55 3.03 -22.31 1.98
CA LEU A 55 4.20 -21.50 2.38
C LEU A 55 4.28 -20.18 1.60
N MET A 56 3.97 -20.19 0.30
CA MET A 56 3.94 -18.98 -0.52
C MET A 56 2.78 -18.06 -0.13
N PHE A 57 1.60 -18.63 0.15
CA PHE A 57 0.45 -17.88 0.63
C PHE A 57 0.72 -17.20 1.98
N GLU A 58 1.34 -17.89 2.94
CA GLU A 58 1.69 -17.31 4.24
C GLU A 58 2.69 -16.16 4.12
N ARG A 59 3.68 -16.27 3.23
CA ARG A 59 4.61 -15.19 2.94
C ARG A 59 3.88 -13.97 2.37
N ALA A 60 2.91 -14.20 1.48
CA ALA A 60 2.07 -13.13 0.94
C ALA A 60 1.22 -12.47 2.03
N GLN A 61 0.60 -13.24 2.93
CA GLN A 61 -0.16 -12.67 4.07
C GLN A 61 0.72 -11.82 4.97
N ARG A 62 1.92 -12.31 5.32
CA ARG A 62 2.90 -11.55 6.12
C ARG A 62 3.29 -10.24 5.44
N LYS A 63 3.55 -10.28 4.13
CA LYS A 63 3.88 -9.05 3.39
C LYS A 63 2.72 -8.08 3.32
N LEU A 64 1.48 -8.57 3.15
CA LEU A 64 0.28 -7.74 3.14
C LEU A 64 0.03 -7.07 4.50
N ALA A 65 0.27 -7.76 5.61
CA ALA A 65 0.13 -7.21 6.96
C ALA A 65 1.10 -6.04 7.21
N ASN A 66 2.36 -6.20 6.79
CA ASN A 66 3.39 -5.19 7.00
C ASN A 66 3.38 -4.08 5.94
N ASN A 67 2.69 -4.28 4.82
CA ASN A 67 2.74 -3.39 3.66
C ASN A 67 2.35 -1.95 3.99
N GLN A 68 1.35 -1.77 4.85
CA GLN A 68 0.91 -0.43 5.27
C GLN A 68 1.99 0.28 6.09
N VAL A 69 2.64 -0.43 7.02
CA VAL A 69 3.69 0.14 7.87
C VAL A 69 4.92 0.44 7.02
N ASP A 70 5.37 -0.52 6.21
CA ASP A 70 6.57 -0.43 5.39
C ASP A 70 6.48 0.70 4.34
N LEU A 71 5.34 0.82 3.64
CA LEU A 71 5.22 1.69 2.46
C LEU A 71 4.59 3.06 2.74
N SER A 72 3.88 3.25 3.85
CA SER A 72 3.16 4.52 4.10
C SER A 72 4.08 5.71 4.34
N ASN A 73 5.29 5.47 4.88
CA ASN A 73 6.25 6.51 5.24
C ASN A 73 7.58 6.37 4.49
N LEU A 74 7.56 5.74 3.31
CA LEU A 74 8.78 5.44 2.56
C LEU A 74 9.64 6.69 2.30
N SER A 75 9.01 7.86 2.06
CA SER A 75 9.69 9.16 1.89
C SER A 75 10.47 9.66 3.11
N ARG A 76 10.17 9.14 4.31
CA ARG A 76 10.87 9.46 5.56
C ARG A 76 12.09 8.58 5.80
N VAL A 77 12.17 7.42 5.13
CA VAL A 77 13.29 6.47 5.25
C VAL A 77 14.41 6.92 4.31
N PRO A 78 15.58 7.36 4.81
CA PRO A 78 16.67 7.82 3.96
C PRO A 78 17.20 6.72 3.05
N GLU A 79 17.29 5.48 3.53
CA GLU A 79 17.77 4.32 2.76
C GLU A 79 16.84 3.93 1.61
N ALA A 80 15.57 4.35 1.64
CA ALA A 80 14.62 4.02 0.58
C ALA A 80 14.89 4.79 -0.72
N PHE A 81 15.71 5.85 -0.68
CA PHE A 81 16.04 6.67 -1.85
C PHE A 81 17.55 6.86 -1.97
N LEU A 82 18.15 6.09 -2.89
CA LEU A 82 19.60 6.09 -3.18
C LEU A 82 20.21 7.49 -3.35
N LEU A 83 19.45 8.45 -3.87
CA LEU A 83 19.96 9.76 -4.29
C LEU A 83 19.60 10.90 -3.32
N ARG A 84 18.95 10.59 -2.20
CA ARG A 84 18.52 11.60 -1.23
C ARG A 84 19.73 12.31 -0.61
N GLY A 85 19.81 13.63 -0.74
CA GLY A 85 20.89 14.43 -0.16
C GLY A 85 22.19 14.46 -0.98
N HIS A 86 22.34 13.59 -1.97
CA HIS A 86 23.51 13.55 -2.86
C HIS A 86 23.38 14.47 -4.08
N ILE A 87 22.15 14.77 -4.51
CA ILE A 87 21.88 15.63 -5.68
C ILE A 87 21.55 17.06 -5.26
N ARG A 88 22.17 18.03 -5.95
CA ARG A 88 21.90 19.46 -5.83
C ARG A 88 21.45 20.03 -7.19
N CYS A 89 20.59 21.05 -7.15
CA CYS A 89 20.18 21.74 -8.38
C CYS A 89 21.35 22.52 -8.98
N GLY A 90 21.60 22.39 -10.30
CA GLY A 90 22.67 23.12 -10.98
C GLY A 90 22.49 24.64 -10.99
N THR A 91 21.23 25.11 -10.98
CA THR A 91 20.90 26.54 -11.11
C THR A 91 20.86 27.26 -9.77
N CYS A 92 20.19 26.67 -8.77
CA CYS A 92 20.02 27.31 -7.45
C CYS A 92 20.93 26.73 -6.35
N LYS A 93 21.61 25.59 -6.59
CA LYS A 93 22.45 24.85 -5.63
C LYS A 93 21.74 24.31 -4.37
N TRP A 94 20.41 24.40 -4.28
CA TRP A 94 19.64 23.79 -3.19
C TRP A 94 19.66 22.25 -3.28
N ARG A 95 19.59 21.57 -2.12
CA ARG A 95 19.43 20.11 -2.06
C ARG A 95 18.08 19.70 -2.61
N MET A 96 18.07 18.70 -3.49
CA MET A 96 16.81 18.16 -4.00
C MET A 96 16.17 17.23 -2.96
N SER A 97 14.87 17.40 -2.74
CA SER A 97 14.07 16.53 -1.89
C SER A 97 13.36 15.47 -2.73
N THR A 98 13.24 14.27 -2.19
CA THR A 98 12.57 13.14 -2.83
C THR A 98 11.08 13.22 -2.53
N TRP A 99 10.26 13.28 -3.58
CA TRP A 99 8.80 13.22 -3.47
C TRP A 99 8.26 12.02 -4.22
N THR A 100 7.33 11.30 -3.60
CA THR A 100 6.67 10.14 -4.21
C THR A 100 5.29 10.60 -4.69
N ILE A 101 5.10 10.67 -6.01
CA ILE A 101 3.81 11.04 -6.61
C ILE A 101 2.97 9.77 -6.77
N ARG A 102 1.81 9.72 -6.13
CA ARG A 102 0.87 8.58 -6.23
C ARG A 102 0.05 8.66 -7.54
N ARG A 103 0.64 8.24 -8.67
CA ARG A 103 0.09 7.37 -9.76
C ARG A 103 0.61 7.69 -11.18
N LYS A 104 0.98 6.60 -11.88
CA LYS A 104 0.98 6.33 -13.33
C LYS A 104 1.32 7.51 -14.26
N LYS A 105 2.61 7.83 -14.33
CA LYS A 105 3.40 8.14 -15.56
C LYS A 105 4.73 8.71 -15.08
N ILE A 106 5.81 8.29 -15.73
CA ILE A 106 7.16 8.81 -15.54
C ILE A 106 7.10 10.34 -15.68
N CYS A 107 7.59 11.08 -14.69
CA CYS A 107 8.15 12.43 -14.84
C CYS A 107 9.17 12.67 -13.72
N LEU A 108 10.39 12.23 -14.00
CA LEU A 108 11.57 13.01 -13.63
C LEU A 108 11.40 14.40 -14.29
N ALA A 109 11.61 15.48 -13.54
CA ALA A 109 11.46 16.88 -13.95
C ALA A 109 10.01 17.42 -14.07
N LEU A 110 9.59 18.23 -13.10
CA LEU A 110 9.30 19.66 -13.29
C LEU A 110 8.82 20.25 -11.95
N LEU A 111 9.63 21.11 -11.35
CA LEU A 111 9.11 22.14 -10.45
C LEU A 111 9.92 23.42 -10.67
N LEU A 112 9.85 23.90 -11.92
CA LEU A 112 10.31 25.23 -12.35
C LEU A 112 9.13 26.22 -12.51
N LEU A 113 8.03 26.05 -11.76
CA LEU A 113 6.91 27.02 -11.77
C LEU A 113 6.38 27.31 -10.36
N ARG A 114 7.28 27.62 -9.42
CA ARG A 114 6.93 28.60 -8.38
C ARG A 114 7.85 29.79 -8.58
N GLN A 115 7.29 30.84 -9.19
CA GLN A 115 7.90 32.15 -9.25
C GLN A 115 8.34 32.59 -7.84
N PRO A 116 9.48 33.28 -7.72
CA PRO A 116 10.09 33.61 -6.44
C PRO A 116 9.21 34.60 -5.66
N PRO A 117 9.01 34.43 -4.34
CA PRO A 117 8.68 35.60 -3.53
C PRO A 117 9.92 36.50 -3.50
N GLN A 118 9.81 37.62 -4.21
CA GLN A 118 10.58 38.82 -3.97
C GLN A 118 10.54 39.14 -2.47
N GLN A 119 11.62 38.87 -1.74
CA GLN A 119 11.97 39.69 -0.58
C GLN A 119 13.49 39.86 -0.54
N VAL A 120 13.88 41.03 -1.04
CA VAL A 120 15.10 41.73 -0.70
C VAL A 120 15.27 41.71 0.82
N ARG A 121 16.31 41.03 1.32
CA ARG A 121 16.94 41.40 2.59
C ARG A 121 18.34 41.88 2.27
N GLN A 122 18.50 43.19 2.28
CA GLN A 122 19.78 43.84 2.45
C GLN A 122 20.36 43.36 3.80
N MET A 123 21.61 42.93 3.77
CA MET A 123 22.48 42.77 4.93
C MET A 123 23.35 44.03 4.97
N PRO A 124 23.49 44.67 6.14
CA PRO A 124 24.60 44.33 7.03
C PRO A 124 24.19 43.43 8.21
#